data_AF-A0A509MKG1-F1
#
_entry.id   AF-A0A509MKG1-F1
#
_cell.length_a   1.000
_cell.length_b   1.000
_cell.length_c   1.000
_cell.angle_alpha   90.00
_cell.angle_beta   90.00
_cell.angle_gamma   90.00
#
_symmetry.space_group_name_H-M   'P 1'
#
loop_
_entity.id
_entity.type
_entity.pdbx_description
1 polymer ?
#
loop_
_entity_poly.entity_id
_entity_poly.type
_entity_poly.pdbx_seq_one_letter_code
_entity_poly.pdbx_strand_id
1 'polypeptide(L)'
;MTSSTTTNAPSPLNLGAYTACLHNYTLEEALEILAADGLTGAEVNVGGFIPSPHCPVDLLIGSQTARDDYLATFEAHGMRLAGLNTSGNVLSPLPDQGPKHAYDLRRAIELAGKLGVGEIVCMSGTPGTDPDGKYPAWVVNRLIRIQGVVGV
;
A
#
# COMPACT_ATOMS: atom_id res chain seq x y z
N MET A 1 -8.39 -10.80 49.13
CA MET A 1 -8.80 -10.53 47.74
C MET A 1 -7.92 -9.42 47.20
N THR A 2 -6.78 -9.76 46.61
CA THR A 2 -5.90 -8.77 45.95
C THR A 2 -6.37 -8.62 44.51
N SER A 3 -7.12 -7.54 44.26
CA SER A 3 -7.52 -7.10 42.93
C SER A 3 -6.27 -6.71 42.13
N SER A 4 -5.84 -7.57 41.22
CA SER A 4 -4.82 -7.25 40.22
C SER A 4 -5.43 -6.31 39.17
N THR A 5 -5.13 -5.03 39.27
CA THR A 5 -5.35 -4.07 38.20
C THR A 5 -4.39 -4.39 37.05
N THR A 6 -4.92 -4.97 35.97
CA THR A 6 -4.21 -5.10 34.70
C THR A 6 -4.01 -3.69 34.15
N THR A 7 -2.81 -3.15 34.29
CA THR A 7 -2.40 -1.93 33.58
C THR A 7 -2.43 -2.22 32.10
N ASN A 8 -3.39 -1.61 31.40
CA ASN A 8 -3.47 -1.62 29.94
C ASN A 8 -2.35 -0.72 29.41
N ALA A 9 -1.11 -1.23 29.45
CA ALA A 9 0.01 -0.56 28.78
C ALA A 9 -0.33 -0.48 27.29
N PRO A 10 -0.18 0.69 26.64
CA PRO A 10 -0.39 0.78 25.21
C PRO A 10 0.51 -0.27 24.54
N SER A 11 -0.05 -1.01 23.59
CA SER A 11 0.73 -1.96 22.78
C SER A 11 1.96 -1.23 22.25
N PRO A 12 3.15 -1.85 22.29
CA PRO A 12 4.37 -1.19 21.85
C PRO A 12 4.22 -0.60 20.46
N LEU A 13 4.73 0.63 20.28
CA LEU A 13 4.67 1.37 19.03
C LEU A 13 5.25 0.52 17.88
N ASN A 14 4.45 0.26 16.86
CA ASN A 14 4.90 -0.44 15.65
C ASN A 14 5.56 0.57 14.71
N LEU A 15 6.88 0.45 14.53
CA LEU A 15 7.63 1.21 13.54
C LEU A 15 7.76 0.38 12.27
N GLY A 16 7.35 0.96 11.15
CA GLY A 16 7.41 0.30 9.87
C GLY A 16 7.71 1.23 8.72
N ALA A 17 7.99 0.64 7.56
CA ALA A 17 8.31 1.37 6.35
C ALA A 17 7.40 0.98 5.19
N TYR A 18 7.21 1.94 4.28
CA TYR A 18 6.57 1.68 3.00
C TYR A 18 7.56 1.04 2.03
N THR A 19 7.28 -0.20 1.63
CA THR A 19 8.21 -1.06 0.87
C THR A 19 8.49 -0.58 -0.56
N ALA A 20 7.85 0.48 -1.03
CA ALA A 20 8.10 1.02 -2.37
C ALA A 20 9.54 1.49 -2.60
N CYS A 21 10.27 1.91 -1.55
CA CYS A 21 11.69 2.24 -1.67
C CYS A 21 12.59 1.03 -1.93
N LEU A 22 12.07 -0.19 -1.71
CA LEU A 22 12.76 -1.46 -1.90
C LEU A 22 12.19 -2.24 -3.10
N HIS A 23 11.58 -1.55 -4.08
CA HIS A 23 10.87 -2.17 -5.20
C HIS A 23 11.74 -3.07 -6.12
N ASN A 24 13.07 -3.00 -5.96
CA ASN A 24 14.06 -3.77 -6.73
C ASN A 24 14.44 -5.08 -6.03
N TYR A 25 13.91 -5.35 -4.85
CA TYR A 25 14.09 -6.57 -4.07
C TYR A 25 12.84 -7.46 -4.17
N THR A 26 12.98 -8.73 -3.81
CA THR A 26 11.79 -9.55 -3.52
C THR A 26 11.11 -9.08 -2.22
N LEU A 27 9.90 -9.56 -1.96
CA LEU A 27 9.23 -9.25 -0.69
C LEU A 27 10.09 -9.72 0.49
N GLU A 28 10.60 -10.95 0.45
CA GLU A 28 11.41 -11.55 1.50
C GLU A 28 12.68 -10.73 1.77
N GLU A 29 13.43 -10.38 0.72
CA GLU A 29 14.62 -9.53 0.83
C GLU A 29 14.28 -8.16 1.42
N ALA A 30 13.17 -7.55 1.00
CA ALA A 30 12.71 -6.28 1.55
C ALA A 30 12.37 -6.41 3.05
N LEU A 31 11.68 -7.48 3.45
CA LEU A 31 11.35 -7.72 4.86
C LEU A 31 12.58 -7.99 5.72
N GLU A 32 13.58 -8.72 5.19
CA GLU A 32 14.85 -8.95 5.86
C GLU A 32 15.61 -7.64 6.11
N ILE A 33 15.67 -6.75 5.11
CA ILE A 33 16.28 -5.41 5.26
C ILE A 33 15.57 -4.62 6.36
N LEU A 34 14.23 -4.57 6.34
CA LEU A 34 13.46 -3.84 7.34
C LEU A 34 13.66 -4.42 8.75
N ALA A 35 13.70 -5.74 8.90
CA ALA A 35 13.94 -6.40 10.16
C ALA A 35 15.36 -6.13 10.70
N ALA A 36 16.37 -6.12 9.81
CA ALA A 36 17.75 -5.79 10.17
C ALA A 36 17.89 -4.34 10.68
N ASP A 37 17.06 -3.42 10.19
CA ASP A 37 16.98 -2.03 10.66
C ASP A 37 16.16 -1.85 11.95
N GLY A 38 15.66 -2.95 12.53
CA GLY A 38 14.88 -2.95 13.79
C GLY A 38 13.42 -2.56 13.62
N LEU A 39 12.91 -2.57 12.38
CA LEU A 39 11.49 -2.32 12.10
C LEU A 39 10.67 -3.60 12.29
N THR A 40 9.39 -3.41 12.62
CA THR A 40 8.44 -4.49 12.91
C THR A 40 7.13 -4.32 12.13
N GLY A 41 7.06 -3.35 11.23
CA GLY A 41 5.92 -3.12 10.35
C GLY A 41 6.33 -2.87 8.90
N ALA A 42 5.49 -3.29 7.98
CA ALA A 42 5.66 -2.99 6.57
C ALA A 42 4.32 -2.60 5.92
N GLU A 43 4.35 -1.52 5.15
CA GLU A 43 3.27 -1.10 4.27
C GLU A 43 3.60 -1.52 2.83
N VAL A 44 2.64 -2.10 2.11
CA VAL A 44 2.84 -2.63 0.76
C VAL A 44 1.97 -1.94 -0.27
N ASN A 45 2.53 -1.66 -1.45
CA ASN A 45 1.79 -1.01 -2.52
C ASN A 45 0.81 -1.98 -3.22
N VAL A 46 -0.39 -1.50 -3.52
CA VAL A 46 -1.50 -2.23 -4.14
C VAL A 46 -2.14 -1.34 -5.23
N GLY A 47 -1.53 -1.35 -6.42
CA GLY A 47 -1.97 -0.56 -7.57
C GLY A 47 -1.65 0.93 -7.45
N GLY A 48 -2.38 1.77 -8.18
CA GLY A 48 -2.15 3.21 -8.19
C GLY A 48 -1.06 3.65 -9.17
N PHE A 49 -0.26 4.65 -8.78
CA PHE A 49 0.76 5.26 -9.65
C PHE A 49 1.95 4.35 -9.96
N ILE A 50 2.29 3.43 -9.06
CA ILE A 50 3.48 2.59 -9.17
C ILE A 50 3.11 1.10 -9.19
N PRO A 51 3.98 0.24 -9.74
CA PRO A 51 3.80 -1.20 -9.68
C PRO A 51 3.74 -1.75 -8.24
N SER A 52 3.24 -2.98 -8.10
CA SER A 52 3.10 -3.68 -6.81
C SER A 52 3.93 -4.99 -6.78
N PRO A 53 5.27 -4.93 -6.86
CA PRO A 53 6.09 -6.15 -6.91
C PRO A 53 5.94 -7.03 -5.66
N HIS A 54 5.68 -6.41 -4.50
CA HIS A 54 5.53 -7.10 -3.22
C HIS A 54 4.09 -7.56 -2.92
N CYS A 55 3.14 -7.36 -3.84
CA CYS A 55 1.73 -7.71 -3.61
C CYS A 55 1.06 -8.18 -4.90
N PRO A 56 1.01 -9.50 -5.17
CA PRO A 56 0.31 -10.07 -6.33
C PRO A 56 -1.21 -10.06 -6.10
N VAL A 57 -1.83 -8.88 -6.28
CA VAL A 57 -3.22 -8.55 -5.88
C VAL A 57 -4.25 -9.59 -6.34
N ASP A 58 -4.25 -9.95 -7.62
CA ASP A 58 -5.27 -10.85 -8.18
C ASP A 58 -5.16 -12.27 -7.63
N LEU A 59 -3.93 -12.75 -7.43
CA LEU A 59 -3.67 -14.05 -6.82
C LEU A 59 -4.17 -14.08 -5.37
N LEU A 60 -3.86 -13.04 -4.59
CA LEU A 60 -4.25 -12.96 -3.18
C LEU A 60 -5.76 -12.77 -3.00
N ILE A 61 -6.44 -12.11 -3.94
CA ILE A 61 -7.92 -12.03 -3.92
C ILE A 61 -8.55 -13.40 -4.20
N GLY A 62 -8.00 -14.13 -5.18
CA GLY A 62 -8.54 -15.39 -5.70
C GLY A 62 -8.24 -16.63 -4.87
N SER A 63 -7.21 -16.64 -4.02
CA SER A 63 -6.74 -17.85 -3.32
C SER A 63 -6.56 -17.63 -1.82
N GLN A 64 -7.20 -18.46 -0.99
CA GLN A 64 -6.96 -18.46 0.46
C GLN A 64 -5.53 -18.93 0.78
N THR A 65 -5.08 -20.01 0.17
CA THR A 65 -3.73 -20.55 0.37
C THR A 65 -2.67 -19.50 0.05
N ALA A 66 -2.82 -18.74 -1.04
CA ALA A 66 -1.86 -17.69 -1.37
C ALA A 66 -1.83 -16.57 -0.32
N ARG A 67 -2.96 -16.27 0.32
CA ARG A 67 -3.01 -15.31 1.44
C ARG A 67 -2.32 -15.86 2.68
N ASP A 68 -2.55 -17.13 2.99
CA ASP A 68 -1.93 -17.78 4.15
C ASP A 68 -0.40 -17.81 3.99
N ASP A 69 0.09 -18.21 2.80
CA ASP A 69 1.52 -18.19 2.47
C ASP A 69 2.10 -16.77 2.53
N TYR A 70 1.37 -15.80 1.98
CA TYR A 70 1.76 -14.39 2.02
C TYR A 70 1.91 -13.88 3.45
N LEU A 71 0.92 -14.12 4.32
CA LEU A 71 0.96 -13.70 5.72
C LEU A 71 2.03 -14.46 6.52
N ALA A 72 2.27 -15.74 6.22
CA ALA A 72 3.34 -16.52 6.82
C ALA A 72 4.73 -15.94 6.49
N THR A 73 4.93 -15.38 5.30
CA THR A 73 6.17 -14.65 4.96
C THR A 73 6.38 -13.45 5.90
N PHE A 74 5.34 -12.67 6.20
CA PHE A 74 5.46 -11.56 7.16
C PHE A 74 5.77 -12.06 8.57
N GLU A 75 5.07 -13.09 9.04
CA GLU A 75 5.29 -13.68 10.36
C GLU A 75 6.71 -14.24 10.52
N ALA A 76 7.23 -14.93 9.50
CA ALA A 76 8.58 -15.49 9.51
C ALA A 76 9.69 -14.44 9.69
N HIS A 77 9.43 -13.20 9.27
CA HIS A 77 10.36 -12.07 9.41
C HIS A 77 10.06 -11.20 10.64
N GLY A 78 9.14 -11.63 11.53
CA GLY A 78 8.71 -10.84 12.67
C GLY A 78 8.03 -9.52 12.26
N MET A 79 7.47 -9.48 11.05
CA MET A 79 6.92 -8.29 10.44
C MET A 79 5.39 -8.28 10.55
N ARG A 80 4.82 -7.15 10.98
CA ARG A 80 3.39 -6.89 10.82
C ARG A 80 3.15 -6.33 9.43
N LEU A 81 2.21 -6.90 8.69
CA LEU A 81 1.60 -6.21 7.55
C LEU A 81 0.77 -5.05 8.09
N ALA A 82 1.37 -3.86 8.10
CA ALA A 82 0.83 -2.69 8.79
C ALA A 82 -0.29 -2.03 7.99
N GLY A 83 -0.21 -2.04 6.66
CA GLY A 83 -1.20 -1.40 5.81
C GLY A 83 -0.97 -1.68 4.33
N LEU A 84 -1.99 -1.34 3.53
CA LEU A 84 -1.89 -1.33 2.08
C LEU A 84 -1.85 0.12 1.57
N ASN A 85 -0.97 0.43 0.63
CA ASN A 85 -0.94 1.71 -0.06
C ASN A 85 -1.56 1.59 -1.45
N THR A 86 -2.41 2.52 -1.84
CA THR A 86 -2.97 2.60 -3.21
C THR A 86 -3.06 4.06 -3.65
N SER A 87 -1.91 4.73 -3.63
CA SER A 87 -1.82 6.14 -4.02
C SER A 87 -2.08 6.31 -5.52
N GLY A 88 -3.14 7.04 -5.85
CA GLY A 88 -3.58 7.28 -7.22
C GLY A 88 -4.49 8.50 -7.31
N ASN A 89 -4.97 8.80 -8.50
CA ASN A 89 -5.92 9.90 -8.73
C ASN A 89 -7.36 9.37 -8.93
N VAL A 90 -7.99 8.85 -7.87
CA VAL A 90 -9.31 8.21 -7.94
C VAL A 90 -10.40 9.15 -8.45
N LEU A 91 -10.35 10.42 -8.07
CA LEU A 91 -11.30 11.44 -8.52
C LEU A 91 -10.94 12.07 -9.87
N SER A 92 -9.88 11.63 -10.55
CA SER A 92 -9.51 12.20 -11.84
C SER A 92 -10.64 12.03 -12.84
N PRO A 93 -11.00 13.08 -13.58
CA PRO A 93 -11.98 12.91 -14.65
C PRO A 93 -11.38 12.31 -15.92
N LEU A 94 -10.05 12.18 -15.98
CA LEU A 94 -9.38 11.62 -17.15
C LEU A 94 -9.70 10.12 -17.26
N PRO A 95 -10.20 9.65 -18.43
CA PRO A 95 -10.71 8.29 -18.58
C PRO A 95 -9.64 7.21 -18.41
N ASP A 96 -8.37 7.53 -18.64
CA ASP A 96 -7.22 6.65 -18.46
C ASP A 96 -6.65 6.66 -17.03
N GLN A 97 -7.10 7.57 -16.16
CA GLN A 97 -6.55 7.76 -14.81
C GLN A 97 -7.58 7.44 -13.72
N GLY A 98 -8.71 8.14 -13.71
CA GLY A 98 -9.72 8.03 -12.65
C GLY A 98 -10.29 6.63 -12.54
N PRO A 99 -10.88 6.08 -13.62
CA PRO A 99 -11.45 4.74 -13.63
C PRO A 99 -10.44 3.66 -13.21
N LYS A 100 -9.19 3.75 -13.69
CA LYS A 100 -8.12 2.81 -13.31
C LYS A 100 -7.81 2.88 -11.81
N HIS A 101 -7.52 4.07 -11.29
CA HIS A 101 -7.16 4.21 -9.86
C HIS A 101 -8.35 3.90 -8.94
N ALA A 102 -9.57 4.21 -9.37
CA ALA A 102 -10.77 3.83 -8.65
C ALA A 102 -10.99 2.31 -8.66
N TYR A 103 -10.59 1.61 -9.72
CA TYR A 103 -10.57 0.15 -9.76
C TYR A 103 -9.52 -0.42 -8.81
N ASP A 104 -8.28 0.10 -8.87
CA ASP A 104 -7.17 -0.33 -8.01
C ASP A 104 -7.51 -0.14 -6.52
N LEU A 105 -8.07 1.01 -6.12
CA LEU A 105 -8.52 1.27 -4.74
C LEU A 105 -9.60 0.29 -4.28
N ARG A 106 -10.59 -0.03 -5.13
CA ARG A 106 -11.63 -1.02 -4.78
C ARG A 106 -11.04 -2.40 -4.56
N ARG A 107 -10.06 -2.82 -5.38
CA ARG A 107 -9.34 -4.08 -5.19
C ARG A 107 -8.49 -4.07 -3.94
N ALA A 108 -7.86 -2.94 -3.60
CA ALA A 108 -7.13 -2.78 -2.35
C ALA A 108 -8.06 -2.94 -1.13
N ILE A 109 -9.26 -2.35 -1.16
CA ILE A 109 -10.27 -2.51 -0.11
C ILE A 109 -10.72 -3.97 0.01
N GLU A 110 -11.00 -4.63 -1.11
CA GLU A 110 -11.35 -6.05 -1.13
C GLU A 110 -10.24 -6.93 -0.55
N LEU A 111 -8.99 -6.71 -0.98
CA LEU A 111 -7.84 -7.45 -0.52
C LEU A 111 -7.56 -7.21 0.97
N ALA A 112 -7.65 -5.97 1.44
CA ALA A 112 -7.48 -5.63 2.86
C ALA A 112 -8.44 -6.43 3.74
N GLY A 113 -9.73 -6.50 3.35
CA GLY A 113 -10.72 -7.30 4.06
C GLY A 113 -10.38 -8.79 4.11
N LYS A 114 -9.77 -9.34 3.05
CA LYS A 114 -9.35 -10.75 2.97
C LYS A 114 -8.06 -11.04 3.75
N LEU A 115 -7.16 -10.06 3.88
CA LEU A 115 -5.91 -10.18 4.64
C LEU A 115 -6.07 -9.78 6.13
N GLY A 116 -7.25 -9.26 6.52
CA GLY A 116 -7.47 -8.76 7.88
C GLY A 116 -6.73 -7.45 8.18
N VAL A 117 -6.37 -6.69 7.15
CA VAL A 117 -5.68 -5.39 7.28
C VAL A 117 -6.71 -4.28 7.45
N GLY A 118 -6.60 -3.51 8.53
CA GLY A 118 -7.55 -2.42 8.83
C GLY A 118 -7.16 -1.06 8.25
N GLU A 119 -5.96 -0.93 7.68
CA GLU A 119 -5.36 0.36 7.32
C GLU A 119 -5.05 0.38 5.81
N ILE A 120 -5.64 1.36 5.12
CA ILE A 120 -5.35 1.64 3.70
C ILE A 120 -4.94 3.12 3.57
N VAL A 121 -3.77 3.33 3.00
CA VAL A 121 -3.28 4.67 2.64
C VAL A 121 -3.63 4.91 1.17
N CYS A 122 -4.40 5.95 0.90
CA CYS A 122 -4.76 6.34 -0.46
C CYS A 122 -4.82 7.86 -0.61
N MET A 123 -4.84 8.32 -1.86
CA MET A 123 -5.08 9.72 -2.19
C MET A 123 -6.45 9.87 -2.85
N SER A 124 -7.14 10.98 -2.58
CA SER A 124 -8.38 11.32 -3.28
C SER A 124 -8.12 11.68 -4.75
N GLY A 125 -6.97 12.29 -5.04
CA GLY A 125 -6.59 12.72 -6.38
C GLY A 125 -7.16 14.08 -6.77
N THR A 126 -7.29 14.30 -8.09
CA THR A 126 -7.63 15.60 -8.66
C THR A 126 -9.04 15.60 -9.29
N PRO A 127 -10.09 16.08 -8.58
CA PRO A 127 -11.45 16.15 -9.12
C PRO A 127 -11.55 17.07 -10.34
N GLY A 128 -12.64 17.00 -11.10
CA GLY A 128 -12.87 17.89 -12.25
C GLY A 128 -13.00 19.37 -11.89
N THR A 129 -12.58 20.27 -12.80
CA THR A 129 -12.68 21.74 -12.67
C THR A 129 -14.07 22.31 -12.95
N ASP A 130 -14.83 21.64 -13.82
CA ASP A 130 -16.03 22.13 -14.47
C ASP A 130 -17.18 21.12 -14.33
N PRO A 131 -18.45 21.50 -14.60
CA PRO A 131 -19.59 20.59 -14.48
C PRO A 131 -19.48 19.33 -15.36
N ASP A 132 -18.80 19.45 -16.51
CA ASP A 132 -18.52 18.32 -17.41
C ASP A 132 -17.23 17.58 -17.02
N GLY A 133 -16.52 18.09 -16.01
CA GLY A 133 -15.31 17.50 -15.43
C GLY A 133 -14.16 17.40 -16.41
N LYS A 134 -14.08 18.18 -17.48
CA LYS A 134 -13.13 17.90 -18.57
C LYS A 134 -11.66 17.92 -18.17
N TYR A 135 -11.28 18.72 -17.16
CA TYR A 135 -9.91 18.87 -16.71
C TYR A 135 -9.77 18.70 -15.19
N PRO A 136 -8.63 18.20 -14.69
CA PRO A 136 -8.38 18.11 -13.25
C PRO A 136 -8.21 19.50 -12.62
N ALA A 137 -8.79 19.68 -11.42
CA ALA A 137 -8.80 20.91 -10.62
C ALA A 137 -7.41 21.40 -10.21
N TRP A 138 -6.44 20.49 -10.14
CA TRP A 138 -5.07 20.81 -9.79
C TRP A 138 -4.14 20.15 -10.81
N VAL A 139 -3.45 20.98 -11.60
CA VAL A 139 -2.32 20.51 -12.43
C VAL A 139 -1.11 20.40 -11.52
N VAL A 140 -1.06 19.35 -10.71
CA VAL A 140 0.17 19.01 -9.99
C VAL A 140 1.14 18.38 -10.99
N ASN A 141 2.35 18.93 -11.08
CA ASN A 141 3.40 18.34 -11.89
C ASN A 141 3.61 16.88 -11.46
N ARG A 142 3.78 15.99 -12.43
CA ARG A 142 3.91 14.53 -12.25
C ARG A 142 5.29 14.15 -11.68
N LEU A 143 5.77 14.84 -10.64
CA LEU A 143 7.13 14.66 -10.13
C LEU A 143 7.23 13.55 -9.06
N ILE A 144 6.82 12.34 -9.45
CA ILE A 144 7.67 11.15 -9.26
C ILE A 144 7.84 10.58 -10.67
N ARG A 145 8.73 11.21 -11.44
CA ARG A 145 9.19 10.74 -12.74
C ARG A 145 10.69 10.53 -12.60
N ILE A 146 11.11 9.32 -12.24
CA ILE A 146 12.44 8.84 -12.62
C ILE A 146 12.35 8.65 -14.14
N GLN A 147 12.63 9.71 -14.89
CA GLN A 147 13.02 9.55 -16.28
C GLN A 147 14.45 9.99 -16.42
N GLY A 148 15.32 8.98 -16.56
CA GLY A 148 16.53 9.14 -17.33
C GLY A 148 16.13 9.62 -18.72
N VAL A 149 16.43 10.88 -18.99
CA VAL A 149 16.61 11.37 -20.35
C VAL A 149 18.10 11.62 -20.47
N VAL A 150 18.78 10.68 -21.12
CA VAL A 150 20.02 10.96 -21.84
C VAL A 150 19.63 11.87 -23.00
N GLY A 151 20.31 13.01 -23.14
CA GLY A 151 20.10 13.90 -24.27
C GLY A 151 20.71 15.28 -24.05
N VAL A 152 22.04 15.36 -24.19
CA VAL A 152 22.67 16.44 -24.96
C VAL A 152 23.16 15.80 -26.25
#